data_AF-A0A068Z343-F1
#
_entry.id   AF-A0A068Z343-F1
#
_cell.length_a   1.000
_cell.length_b   1.000
_cell.length_c   1.000
_cell.angle_alpha   90.00
_cell.angle_beta   90.00
_cell.angle_gamma   90.00
#
_symmetry.space_group_name_H-M   'P 1'
#
loop_
_entity.id
_entity.type
_entity.pdbx_description
1 polymer ?
#
loop_
_entity_poly.entity_id
_entity_poly.type
_entity_poly.pdbx_seq_one_letter_code
_entity_poly.pdbx_strand_id
1 'polypeptide(L)'
;MKIYRSLLIILSTLFLISSLAWITKLYISLDRDSFYAISGTQENYSWAVAKLTMSISDLKSVIIEEEKSKNYNKSKIEDSLDILFSRLFVLSDNVESTQYLFLQEGYSETIKRLNYYVRKLESNLKESEKVTKEIKQLADTLRKESNKVANLADHA
;
A
#
# COMPACT_ATOMS: atom_id res chain seq x y z
N MET A 1 -56.51 -10.61 25.95
CA MET A 1 -55.29 -11.11 26.62
C MET A 1 -54.42 -12.03 25.75
N LYS A 2 -54.99 -12.99 24.99
CA LYS A 2 -54.20 -13.91 24.14
C LYS A 2 -53.41 -13.22 23.00
N ILE A 3 -54.01 -12.24 22.31
CA ILE A 3 -53.38 -11.52 21.18
C ILE A 3 -52.12 -10.75 21.61
N TYR A 4 -52.17 -10.06 22.74
CA TYR A 4 -51.01 -9.33 23.30
C TYR A 4 -49.86 -10.26 23.67
N ARG A 5 -50.17 -11.45 24.21
CA ARG A 5 -49.17 -12.48 24.50
C ARG A 5 -48.50 -13.00 23.22
N SER A 6 -49.28 -13.28 22.17
CA SER A 6 -48.76 -13.71 20.87
C SER A 6 -47.88 -12.64 20.22
N LEU A 7 -48.27 -11.37 20.31
CA LEU A 7 -47.52 -10.25 19.75
C LEU A 7 -46.19 -10.01 20.48
N LEU A 8 -46.18 -10.17 21.81
CA LEU A 8 -44.97 -10.04 22.62
C LEU A 8 -43.97 -11.18 22.35
N ILE A 9 -44.46 -12.39 22.10
CA ILE A 9 -43.63 -13.53 21.67
C ILE A 9 -43.02 -13.27 20.30
N ILE A 10 -43.78 -12.77 19.33
CA ILE A 10 -43.24 -12.46 17.98
C ILE A 10 -42.14 -11.40 18.07
N LEU A 11 -42.36 -10.34 18.86
CA LEU A 11 -41.37 -9.27 19.03
C LEU A 11 -40.08 -9.76 19.69
N SER A 12 -40.20 -10.59 20.74
CA SER A 12 -39.02 -11.15 21.42
C SER A 12 -38.25 -12.10 20.51
N THR A 13 -38.94 -12.87 19.68
CA THR A 13 -38.30 -13.79 18.72
C THR A 13 -37.54 -13.01 17.64
N LEU A 14 -38.13 -11.94 17.10
CA LEU A 14 -37.46 -11.06 16.13
C LEU A 14 -36.22 -10.38 16.72
N PHE A 15 -36.31 -9.93 17.97
CA PHE A 15 -35.17 -9.34 18.68
C PHE A 15 -34.01 -10.32 18.83
N LEU A 16 -34.30 -11.57 19.20
CA LEU A 16 -33.30 -12.64 19.32
C LEU A 16 -32.65 -13.00 17.98
N ILE A 17 -33.41 -13.04 16.89
CA ILE A 17 -32.86 -13.30 15.55
C ILE A 17 -31.94 -12.15 15.12
N SER A 18 -32.33 -10.90 15.37
CA SER A 18 -31.53 -9.72 15.05
C SER A 18 -30.23 -9.65 15.85
N SER A 19 -30.28 -9.95 17.16
CA SER A 19 -29.07 -10.00 17.99
C SER A 19 -28.12 -11.12 17.57
N LEU A 20 -28.64 -12.28 17.18
CA LEU A 20 -27.83 -13.38 16.66
C LEU A 20 -27.18 -13.03 15.31
N ALA A 21 -27.89 -12.33 14.42
CA ALA A 21 -27.32 -11.82 13.17
C ALA A 21 -26.22 -10.77 13.41
N TRP A 22 -26.40 -9.91 14.42
CA TRP A 22 -25.38 -8.94 14.82
C TRP A 22 -24.14 -9.60 15.42
N ILE A 23 -24.33 -10.59 16.31
CA ILE A 23 -23.24 -11.34 16.95
C ILE A 23 -22.48 -12.15 15.91
N THR A 24 -23.16 -12.81 14.98
CA THR A 24 -22.48 -13.55 13.89
C THR A 24 -21.71 -12.61 12.96
N LYS A 25 -22.25 -11.43 12.64
CA LYS A 25 -21.52 -10.41 11.88
C LYS A 25 -20.29 -9.91 12.64
N LEU A 26 -20.40 -9.68 13.94
CA LEU A 26 -19.28 -9.32 14.82
C LEU A 26 -18.24 -10.43 14.90
N TYR A 27 -18.67 -11.68 15.07
CA TYR A 27 -17.79 -12.84 15.11
C TYR A 27 -17.04 -13.00 13.79
N ILE A 28 -17.73 -12.91 12.66
CA ILE A 28 -17.12 -12.97 11.32
C ILE A 28 -16.15 -11.81 11.07
N SER A 29 -16.40 -10.63 11.66
CA SER A 29 -15.47 -9.48 11.55
C SER A 29 -14.25 -9.68 12.44
N LEU A 30 -14.43 -10.07 13.70
CA LEU A 30 -13.34 -10.28 14.66
C LEU A 30 -12.49 -11.50 14.32
N ASP A 31 -13.09 -12.58 13.82
CA ASP A 31 -12.41 -13.79 13.38
C ASP A 31 -11.57 -13.51 12.13
N ARG A 32 -12.07 -12.67 11.21
CA ARG A 32 -11.26 -12.13 10.11
C ARG A 32 -10.07 -11.34 10.66
N ASP A 33 -10.32 -10.28 11.43
CA ASP A 33 -9.27 -9.37 11.93
C ASP A 33 -8.22 -10.11 12.77
N SER A 34 -8.61 -11.12 13.55
CA SER A 34 -7.71 -11.94 14.37
C SER A 34 -6.99 -13.05 13.60
N PHE A 35 -7.63 -13.70 12.62
CA PHE A 35 -6.98 -14.70 11.77
C PHE A 35 -5.90 -14.07 10.87
N TYR A 36 -6.11 -12.83 10.41
CA TYR A 36 -5.13 -12.10 9.60
C TYR A 36 -3.92 -11.60 10.40
N ALA A 37 -4.10 -11.25 11.67
CA ALA A 37 -2.99 -10.91 12.57
C ALA A 37 -2.08 -12.09 12.92
N ILE A 38 -2.54 -13.34 12.69
CA ILE A 38 -1.86 -14.57 13.14
C ILE A 38 -1.22 -15.35 11.97
N SER A 39 -1.63 -15.12 10.72
CA SER A 39 -1.30 -15.98 9.58
C SER A 39 -0.41 -15.34 8.49
N GLY A 40 0.78 -14.84 8.83
CA GLY A 40 1.96 -14.77 7.92
C GLY A 40 1.94 -13.91 6.64
N THR A 41 0.78 -13.49 6.12
CA THR A 41 0.65 -12.65 4.92
C THR A 41 0.84 -11.17 5.22
N GLN A 42 0.39 -10.70 6.39
CA GLN A 42 0.57 -9.31 6.84
C GLN A 42 2.04 -8.93 7.02
N GLU A 43 2.87 -9.82 7.57
CA GLU A 43 4.32 -9.60 7.66
C GLU A 43 4.95 -9.44 6.27
N ASN A 44 4.43 -10.14 5.25
CA ASN A 44 5.03 -10.16 3.92
C ASN A 44 4.76 -8.85 3.16
N TYR A 45 3.51 -8.35 3.14
CA TYR A 45 3.22 -7.10 2.42
C TYR A 45 3.65 -5.86 3.18
N SER A 46 3.50 -5.81 4.51
CA SER A 46 3.95 -4.66 5.31
C SER A 46 5.46 -4.48 5.19
N TRP A 47 6.20 -5.58 5.19
CA TRP A 47 7.64 -5.57 4.93
C TRP A 47 7.99 -5.16 3.50
N ALA A 48 7.22 -5.60 2.50
CA ALA A 48 7.42 -5.19 1.11
C ALA A 48 7.16 -3.68 0.93
N VAL A 49 6.12 -3.12 1.56
CA VAL A 49 5.80 -1.69 1.57
C VAL A 49 6.87 -0.88 2.31
N ALA A 50 7.38 -1.39 3.43
CA ALA A 50 8.51 -0.78 4.13
C ALA A 50 9.77 -0.73 3.25
N LYS A 51 10.13 -1.84 2.60
CA LYS A 51 11.26 -1.90 1.66
C LYS A 51 11.11 -0.94 0.49
N LEU A 52 9.89 -0.81 -0.06
CA LEU A 52 9.60 0.18 -1.10
C LEU A 52 9.89 1.59 -0.58
N THR A 53 9.33 1.95 0.58
CA THR A 53 9.48 3.29 1.19
C THR A 53 10.93 3.62 1.52
N MET A 54 11.70 2.64 2.00
CA MET A 54 13.14 2.76 2.21
C MET A 54 13.88 3.02 0.89
N SER A 55 13.65 2.21 -0.14
CA SER A 55 14.32 2.37 -1.44
C SER A 55 14.02 3.72 -2.12
N ILE A 56 12.82 4.29 -1.93
CA ILE A 56 12.49 5.64 -2.42
C ILE A 56 13.28 6.71 -1.65
N SER A 57 13.46 6.53 -0.34
CA SER A 57 14.25 7.44 0.49
C SER A 57 15.74 7.36 0.15
N ASP A 58 16.25 6.16 -0.13
CA ASP A 58 17.63 5.95 -0.60
C ASP A 58 17.83 6.63 -1.96
N LEU A 59 16.95 6.38 -2.93
CA LEU A 59 16.99 7.02 -4.25
C LEU A 59 17.00 8.55 -4.15
N LYS A 60 16.12 9.12 -3.33
CA LYS A 60 16.10 10.57 -3.11
C LYS A 60 17.41 11.07 -2.51
N SER A 61 18.01 10.33 -1.58
CA SER A 61 19.28 10.70 -0.95
C SER A 61 20.41 10.69 -1.97
N VAL A 62 20.49 9.65 -2.81
CA VAL A 62 21.47 9.56 -3.91
C VAL A 62 21.28 10.71 -4.90
N ILE A 63 20.05 11.03 -5.29
CA ILE A 63 19.78 12.18 -6.18
C ILE A 63 20.29 13.50 -5.57
N ILE A 64 20.12 13.71 -4.27
CA ILE A 64 20.60 14.93 -3.59
C ILE A 64 22.14 14.95 -3.48
N GLU A 65 22.77 13.80 -3.23
CA GLU A 65 24.23 13.67 -3.21
C GLU A 65 24.83 13.97 -4.58
N GLU A 66 24.29 13.34 -5.62
CA GLU A 66 24.78 13.48 -6.99
C GLU A 66 24.50 14.86 -7.60
N GLU A 67 23.46 15.57 -7.15
CA GLU A 67 23.26 16.99 -7.49
C GLU A 67 24.42 17.86 -7.01
N LYS A 68 24.95 17.59 -5.80
CA LYS A 68 26.01 18.38 -5.17
C LYS A 68 27.42 17.91 -5.55
N SER A 69 27.53 16.71 -6.11
CA SER A 69 28.79 16.10 -6.48
C SER A 69 29.45 16.88 -7.62
N LYS A 70 30.76 17.13 -7.50
CA LYS A 70 31.57 17.68 -8.60
C LYS A 70 31.79 16.65 -9.72
N ASN A 71 31.73 15.37 -9.37
CA ASN A 71 31.90 14.24 -10.28
C ASN A 71 30.57 13.48 -10.31
N TYR A 72 29.58 14.06 -10.98
CA TYR A 72 28.26 13.45 -11.14
C TYR A 72 28.39 12.03 -11.69
N ASN A 73 27.87 11.05 -10.96
CA ASN A 73 27.82 9.66 -11.36
C ASN A 73 26.36 9.21 -11.49
N LYS A 74 25.86 9.27 -12.72
CA LYS A 74 24.52 8.83 -13.10
C LYS A 74 24.22 7.38 -12.70
N SER A 75 25.20 6.48 -12.82
CA SER A 75 25.04 5.05 -12.55
C SER A 75 24.53 4.79 -11.14
N LYS A 76 24.95 5.58 -10.14
CA LYS A 76 24.46 5.42 -8.77
C LYS A 76 22.95 5.66 -8.64
N ILE A 77 22.43 6.64 -9.39
CA ILE A 77 20.98 6.92 -9.41
C ILE A 77 20.25 5.78 -10.13
N GLU A 78 20.82 5.30 -11.25
CA GLU A 78 20.27 4.18 -12.02
C GLU A 78 20.21 2.89 -11.19
N ASP A 79 21.28 2.54 -10.47
CA ASP A 79 21.33 1.38 -9.57
C ASP A 79 20.24 1.46 -8.49
N SER A 80 20.08 2.65 -7.88
CA SER A 80 19.04 2.87 -6.86
C SER A 80 17.63 2.80 -7.46
N LEU A 81 17.46 3.25 -8.70
CA LEU A 81 16.20 3.17 -9.43
C LEU A 81 15.83 1.72 -9.78
N ASP A 82 16.80 0.88 -10.15
CA ASP A 82 16.59 -0.54 -10.44
C ASP A 82 16.15 -1.30 -9.18
N ILE A 83 16.78 -1.00 -8.03
CA ILE A 83 16.35 -1.54 -6.74
C ILE A 83 14.90 -1.14 -6.45
N LEU A 84 14.56 0.14 -6.63
CA LEU A 84 13.19 0.64 -6.46
C LEU A 84 12.20 -0.10 -7.38
N PHE A 85 12.54 -0.26 -8.65
CA PHE A 85 11.70 -0.96 -9.62
C PHE A 85 11.44 -2.40 -9.19
N SER A 86 12.48 -3.12 -8.74
CA SER A 86 12.35 -4.49 -8.20
C SER A 86 11.40 -4.55 -7.00
N ARG A 87 11.48 -3.59 -6.06
CA ARG A 87 10.56 -3.53 -4.91
C ARG A 87 9.13 -3.23 -5.32
N LEU A 88 8.95 -2.30 -6.25
CA LEU A 88 7.63 -1.94 -6.77
C LEU A 88 6.97 -3.08 -7.54
N PHE A 89 7.76 -3.86 -8.27
CA PHE A 89 7.27 -5.03 -9.01
C PHE A 89 6.59 -6.05 -8.09
N VAL A 90 7.20 -6.34 -6.93
CA VAL A 90 6.62 -7.24 -5.92
C VAL A 90 5.23 -6.78 -5.46
N LEU A 91 5.03 -5.48 -5.31
CA LEU A 91 3.75 -4.88 -4.90
C LEU A 91 2.79 -4.64 -6.07
N SER A 92 3.24 -4.85 -7.31
CA SER A 92 2.41 -4.67 -8.50
C SER A 92 1.75 -5.95 -8.97
N ASP A 93 2.19 -7.10 -8.47
CA ASP A 93 1.60 -8.39 -8.77
C ASP A 93 0.53 -8.76 -7.74
N ASN A 94 -0.56 -9.37 -8.19
CA ASN A 94 -1.64 -9.83 -7.33
C ASN A 94 -1.40 -11.30 -6.96
N VAL A 95 -0.51 -11.50 -6.00
CA VAL A 95 -0.15 -12.80 -5.43
C VAL A 95 -0.76 -12.94 -4.05
N GLU A 96 -0.72 -14.15 -3.47
CA GLU A 96 -1.33 -14.45 -2.16
C GLU A 96 -0.92 -13.46 -1.05
N SER A 97 0.31 -12.94 -1.09
CA SER A 97 0.80 -11.96 -0.12
C SER A 97 0.31 -10.54 -0.35
N THR A 98 -0.12 -10.16 -1.55
CA THR A 98 -0.53 -8.78 -1.90
C THR A 98 -2.02 -8.66 -2.21
N GLN A 99 -2.74 -9.78 -2.39
CA GLN A 99 -4.15 -9.80 -2.80
C GLN A 99 -5.07 -8.93 -1.93
N TYR A 100 -4.78 -8.83 -0.62
CA TYR A 100 -5.58 -8.03 0.30
C TYR A 100 -5.36 -6.53 0.10
N LEU A 101 -4.15 -6.11 -0.28
CA LEU A 101 -3.89 -4.72 -0.66
C LEU A 101 -4.70 -4.34 -1.90
N PHE A 102 -4.89 -5.26 -2.85
CA PHE A 102 -5.73 -5.02 -4.04
C PHE A 102 -7.22 -4.84 -3.72
N LEU A 103 -7.69 -5.28 -2.55
CA LEU A 103 -9.05 -5.03 -2.07
C LEU A 103 -9.22 -3.62 -1.49
N GLN A 104 -8.12 -2.97 -1.09
CA GLN A 104 -8.17 -1.61 -0.55
C GLN A 104 -8.46 -0.59 -1.66
N GLU A 105 -9.43 0.28 -1.38
CA GLU A 105 -9.83 1.32 -2.30
C GLU A 105 -8.64 2.23 -2.63
N GLY A 106 -8.36 2.41 -3.92
CA GLY A 106 -7.28 3.27 -4.39
C GLY A 106 -5.87 2.66 -4.37
N TYR A 107 -5.68 1.43 -3.88
CA TYR A 107 -4.35 0.77 -3.91
C TYR A 107 -3.85 0.54 -5.32
N SER A 108 -4.64 -0.14 -6.15
CA SER A 108 -4.28 -0.45 -7.55
C SER A 108 -3.91 0.81 -8.34
N GLU A 109 -4.66 1.89 -8.14
CA GLU A 109 -4.41 3.15 -8.81
C GLU A 109 -3.14 3.84 -8.28
N THR A 110 -2.85 3.72 -7.00
CA THR A 110 -1.62 4.24 -6.39
C THR A 110 -0.39 3.49 -6.90
N ILE A 111 -0.45 2.16 -7.04
CA ILE A 111 0.62 1.35 -7.64
C ILE A 111 0.85 1.72 -9.12
N LYS A 112 -0.21 1.97 -9.90
CA LYS A 112 -0.09 2.45 -11.28
C LYS A 112 0.61 3.81 -11.35
N ARG A 113 0.24 4.75 -10.47
CA ARG A 113 0.90 6.06 -10.39
C ARG A 113 2.38 5.95 -9.99
N LEU A 114 2.71 5.10 -9.02
CA LEU A 114 4.11 4.82 -8.67
C LEU A 114 4.89 4.30 -9.88
N ASN A 115 4.36 3.32 -10.60
CA ASN A 115 4.99 2.78 -11.81
C ASN A 115 5.19 3.86 -12.88
N TYR A 116 4.19 4.73 -13.08
CA TYR A 116 4.30 5.86 -13.99
C TYR A 116 5.44 6.80 -13.60
N TYR A 117 5.53 7.20 -12.33
CA TYR A 117 6.57 8.13 -11.88
C TYR A 117 7.97 7.51 -11.89
N VAL A 118 8.12 6.21 -11.60
CA VAL A 118 9.39 5.49 -11.72
C VAL A 118 9.86 5.51 -13.18
N ARG A 119 9.00 5.16 -14.13
CA ARG A 119 9.33 5.19 -15.57
C ARG A 119 9.63 6.59 -16.08
N LYS A 120 8.89 7.60 -15.60
CA LYS A 120 9.15 8.99 -15.96
C LYS A 120 10.50 9.46 -15.43
N LEU A 121 10.85 9.08 -14.20
CA LEU A 121 12.15 9.36 -13.62
C LEU A 121 13.28 8.69 -14.42
N GLU A 122 13.10 7.43 -14.81
CA GLU A 122 14.03 6.70 -15.68
C GLU A 122 14.26 7.41 -17.02
N SER A 123 13.18 7.84 -17.69
CA SER A 123 13.25 8.58 -18.96
C SER A 123 14.00 9.91 -18.80
N ASN A 124 13.65 10.68 -17.77
CA ASN A 124 14.29 11.97 -17.52
C ASN A 124 15.76 11.81 -17.15
N LEU A 125 16.12 10.75 -16.43
CA LEU A 125 17.52 10.41 -16.18
C LEU A 125 18.23 10.07 -17.48
N LYS A 126 17.67 9.22 -18.34
CA LYS A 126 18.25 8.87 -19.65
C LYS A 126 18.58 10.10 -20.49
N GLU A 127 17.69 11.07 -20.54
CA GLU A 127 17.82 12.32 -21.32
C GLU A 127 18.71 13.39 -20.67
N SER A 128 19.06 13.23 -19.39
CA SER A 128 19.84 14.23 -18.64
C SER A 128 21.27 13.79 -18.37
N GLU A 129 22.22 14.73 -18.48
CA GLU A 129 23.63 14.55 -18.09
C GLU A 129 23.90 14.97 -16.63
N LYS A 130 22.87 15.44 -15.91
CA LYS A 130 22.95 15.89 -14.52
C LYS A 130 21.59 15.80 -13.84
N VAL A 131 21.57 15.90 -12.51
CA VAL A 131 20.31 16.01 -11.76
C VAL A 131 19.60 17.32 -12.11
N THR A 132 18.37 17.21 -12.61
CA THR A 132 17.51 18.35 -12.95
C THR A 132 16.49 18.62 -11.85
N LYS A 133 15.86 19.80 -11.89
CA LYS A 133 14.73 20.12 -11.01
C LYS A 133 13.59 19.11 -11.17
N GLU A 134 13.34 18.63 -12.38
CA GLU A 134 12.28 17.67 -12.66
C GLU A 134 12.57 16.30 -12.03
N ILE A 135 13.80 15.81 -12.12
CA ILE A 135 14.24 14.57 -11.45
C ILE A 135 13.96 14.64 -9.94
N LYS A 136 14.27 15.76 -9.29
CA LYS A 136 13.99 15.96 -7.86
C LYS A 136 12.50 16.00 -7.55
N GLN A 137 11.72 16.71 -8.37
CA GLN A 137 10.27 16.79 -8.20
C GLN A 137 9.60 15.42 -8.35
N LEU A 138 10.09 14.57 -9.27
CA LEU A 138 9.62 13.21 -9.43
C LEU A 138 9.96 12.34 -8.23
N ALA A 139 11.19 12.43 -7.69
CA ALA A 139 11.57 11.73 -6.47
C ALA A 139 10.71 12.15 -5.25
N ASP A 140 10.41 13.45 -5.12
CA ASP A 140 9.50 13.95 -4.09
C ASP A 140 8.06 13.43 -4.27
N THR A 141 7.61 13.30 -5.52
CA THR A 141 6.29 12.79 -5.85
C THR A 141 6.19 11.30 -5.55
N LEU A 142 7.21 10.51 -5.90
CA LEU A 142 7.32 9.09 -5.54
C LEU A 142 7.22 8.89 -4.02
N ARG A 143 7.91 9.72 -3.24
CA ARG A 143 7.82 9.67 -1.78
C ARG A 143 6.39 9.92 -1.28
N LYS A 144 5.70 10.94 -1.81
CA LYS A 144 4.30 11.22 -1.44
C LYS A 144 3.37 10.07 -1.79
N GLU A 145 3.52 9.47 -2.97
CA GLU A 145 2.71 8.31 -3.38
C GLU A 145 3.03 7.07 -2.53
N SER A 146 4.28 6.86 -2.14
CA SER A 146 4.64 5.73 -1.26
C SER A 146 4.02 5.83 0.13
N ASN A 147 3.87 7.04 0.67
CA ASN A 147 3.15 7.24 1.92
C ASN A 147 1.66 6.86 1.79
N LYS A 148 1.05 7.07 0.62
CA LYS A 148 -0.32 6.61 0.37
C LYS A 148 -0.40 5.09 0.41
N VAL A 149 0.57 4.39 -0.20
CA VAL A 149 0.64 2.92 -0.15
C VAL A 149 0.83 2.43 1.29
N ALA A 150 1.71 3.06 2.06
CA ALA A 150 1.91 2.75 3.47
C ALA A 150 0.62 2.89 4.28
N ASN A 151 -0.07 4.03 4.14
CA ASN A 151 -1.34 4.25 4.83
C ASN A 151 -2.42 3.24 4.41
N LEU A 152 -2.49 2.88 3.12
CA LEU A 152 -3.44 1.87 2.64
C LEU A 152 -3.10 0.48 3.20
N ALA A 153 -1.82 0.16 3.36
CA ALA A 153 -1.37 -1.10 3.96
C ALA A 153 -1.66 -1.16 5.48
N ASP A 154 -1.55 -0.04 6.19
CA ASP A 154 -1.94 0.05 7.61
C ASP A 154 -3.46 -0.12 7.84
N HIS A 155 -4.26 0.03 6.78
CA HIS A 155 -5.71 -0.15 6.77
C HIS A 155 -6.16 -1.47 6.12
N ALA A 156 -5.23 -2.32 5.69
CA ALA A 156 -5.47 -3.60 5.01
C ALA A 156 -5.45 -4.80 5.94
#